data_AF-A0A9W8GKG1-F1
#
_entry.id   AF-A0A9W8GKG1-F1
#
_cell.length_a   1.000
_cell.length_b   1.000
_cell.length_c   1.000
_cell.angle_alpha   90.00
_cell.angle_beta   90.00
_cell.angle_gamma   90.00
#
_symmetry.space_group_name_H-M   'P 1'
#
loop_
_entity.id
_entity.type
_entity.pdbx_description
1 polymer ?
#
loop_
_entity_poly.entity_id
_entity_poly.type
_entity_poly.pdbx_seq_one_letter_code
_entity_poly.pdbx_strand_id
1 'polypeptide(L)'
;MAELVNEYPTPAKVLAPETVLKQRKHAEKTAAEKAAAAAASKKERKQKRQVIFKRAEQYVKEYRQLERSEIRLRRQAKQTGNFFVPAQAKLAFVIRTKGINKIAPKPRKVLQLLRLLQINNGVFIRLTYATTQMLQIITPYAAWGTPNLKSVKELIYKRGYAKVNKQRLPISDNRIIEENLGKYGIICIEDLVHEIFTVGPNFKVANNFLWAFKLSNPTGGWSGRKVRHFIEGGDSGNREDKINALIRRMN
;
A
#
# COMPACT_ATOMS: atom_id res chain seq x y z
N MET A 1 -11.82 -34.34 -84.82
CA MET A 1 -10.80 -33.79 -83.91
C MET A 1 -11.44 -32.64 -83.16
N ALA A 2 -12.06 -32.91 -82.00
CA ALA A 2 -12.65 -31.88 -81.14
C ALA A 2 -11.63 -31.61 -80.02
N GLU A 3 -11.00 -30.44 -80.05
CA GLU A 3 -10.11 -30.00 -78.97
C GLU A 3 -10.97 -29.60 -77.76
N LEU A 4 -10.94 -30.44 -76.73
CA LEU A 4 -11.42 -30.11 -75.39
C LEU A 4 -10.44 -29.08 -74.78
N VAL A 5 -10.80 -27.81 -74.87
CA VAL A 5 -10.10 -26.73 -74.16
C VAL A 5 -10.42 -26.87 -72.67
N ASN A 6 -9.52 -27.51 -71.92
CA ASN A 6 -9.56 -27.51 -70.46
C ASN A 6 -9.25 -26.09 -69.95
N GLU A 7 -10.28 -25.30 -69.64
CA GLU A 7 -10.13 -24.07 -68.88
C GLU A 7 -9.68 -24.41 -67.44
N TYR A 8 -8.38 -24.36 -67.17
CA TYR A 8 -7.88 -24.37 -65.80
C TYR A 8 -8.34 -23.09 -65.08
N PRO A 9 -8.91 -23.17 -63.87
CA PRO A 9 -9.33 -21.99 -63.14
C PRO A 9 -8.11 -21.11 -62.83
N THR A 10 -8.11 -19.90 -63.39
CA THR A 10 -7.12 -18.87 -63.06
C THR A 10 -7.19 -18.54 -61.56
N PRO A 11 -6.09 -18.15 -60.90
CA PRO A 11 -6.03 -17.92 -59.45
C PRO A 11 -7.04 -16.89 -58.92
N ALA A 12 -7.64 -16.08 -59.81
CA ALA A 12 -8.72 -15.14 -59.49
C ALA A 12 -10.10 -15.81 -59.31
N LYS A 13 -10.31 -17.05 -59.74
CA LYS A 13 -11.59 -17.80 -59.66
C LYS A 13 -11.67 -18.81 -58.50
N VAL A 14 -10.66 -18.88 -57.63
CA VAL A 14 -10.70 -19.77 -56.45
C VAL A 14 -11.53 -19.11 -55.35
N LEU A 15 -12.82 -19.46 -55.26
CA LEU A 15 -13.70 -19.03 -54.18
C LEU A 15 -13.17 -19.54 -52.84
N ALA A 16 -12.95 -18.63 -51.89
CA ALA A 16 -12.45 -18.99 -50.57
C ALA A 16 -13.44 -19.94 -49.87
N PRO A 17 -12.94 -21.00 -49.17
CA PRO A 17 -13.81 -21.94 -48.47
C PRO A 17 -14.73 -21.23 -47.46
N GLU A 18 -15.98 -21.69 -47.34
CA GLU A 18 -16.99 -21.11 -46.45
C GLU A 18 -16.50 -21.03 -44.98
N THR A 19 -15.69 -22.01 -44.56
CA THR A 19 -15.03 -22.04 -43.24
C THR A 19 -14.11 -20.84 -43.02
N VAL A 20 -13.34 -20.45 -44.03
CA VAL A 20 -12.43 -19.28 -43.99
C VAL A 20 -13.25 -17.98 -43.92
N LEU A 21 -14.36 -17.90 -44.66
CA LEU A 21 -15.27 -16.75 -44.60
C LEU A 21 -15.93 -16.60 -43.22
N LYS A 22 -16.35 -17.70 -42.59
CA LYS A 22 -16.88 -17.71 -41.21
C LYS A 22 -15.82 -17.29 -40.19
N GLN A 23 -14.58 -17.77 -40.33
CA GLN A 23 -13.46 -17.36 -39.47
C GLN A 23 -13.14 -15.87 -39.60
N ARG A 24 -13.12 -15.32 -40.83
CA ARG A 24 -12.91 -13.88 -41.07
C ARG A 24 -13.99 -13.03 -40.41
N LYS A 25 -15.27 -13.38 -40.60
CA LYS A 25 -16.39 -12.69 -39.95
C LYS A 25 -16.30 -12.72 -38.42
N HIS A 26 -15.90 -13.85 -37.83
CA HIS A 26 -15.71 -13.96 -36.38
C HIS A 26 -14.50 -13.14 -35.89
N ALA A 27 -13.40 -13.16 -36.62
CA ALA A 27 -12.21 -12.36 -36.32
C ALA A 27 -12.51 -10.86 -36.40
N GLU A 28 -13.23 -10.41 -37.44
CA GLU A 28 -13.66 -9.02 -37.59
C GLU A 28 -14.60 -8.59 -36.46
N LYS A 29 -15.59 -9.43 -36.10
CA LYS A 29 -16.49 -9.15 -34.98
C LYS A 29 -15.74 -9.02 -33.66
N THR A 30 -14.88 -9.99 -33.34
CA THR A 30 -14.09 -9.94 -32.09
C THR A 30 -13.07 -8.80 -32.08
N ALA A 31 -12.51 -8.43 -33.24
CA ALA A 31 -11.63 -7.27 -33.37
C ALA A 31 -12.40 -5.96 -33.15
N ALA A 32 -13.60 -5.82 -33.72
CA ALA A 32 -14.46 -4.67 -33.52
C ALA A 32 -14.91 -4.53 -32.05
N GLU A 33 -15.32 -5.62 -31.41
CA GLU A 33 -15.67 -5.66 -29.98
C GLU A 33 -14.47 -5.28 -29.08
N LYS A 34 -13.28 -5.84 -29.35
CA LYS A 34 -12.05 -5.47 -28.64
C LYS A 34 -11.68 -4.00 -28.84
N ALA A 35 -11.82 -3.47 -30.06
CA ALA A 35 -11.54 -2.07 -30.36
C ALA A 35 -12.51 -1.13 -29.64
N ALA A 36 -13.81 -1.46 -29.61
CA ALA A 36 -14.82 -0.72 -28.88
C ALA A 36 -14.54 -0.73 -27.36
N ALA A 37 -14.21 -1.89 -26.78
CA ALA A 37 -13.85 -2.03 -25.37
C ALA A 37 -12.55 -1.29 -25.01
N ALA A 38 -11.56 -1.31 -25.90
CA ALA A 38 -10.33 -0.53 -25.73
C ALA A 38 -10.58 0.98 -25.77
N ALA A 39 -11.45 1.45 -26.66
CA ALA A 39 -11.84 2.86 -26.73
C ALA A 39 -12.62 3.31 -25.48
N ALA A 40 -13.57 2.49 -25.00
CA ALA A 40 -14.33 2.75 -23.78
C ALA A 40 -13.42 2.80 -22.55
N SER A 41 -12.60 1.77 -22.33
CA SER A 41 -11.65 1.72 -21.20
C SER A 41 -10.61 2.86 -21.23
N LYS A 42 -10.19 3.33 -22.42
CA LYS A 42 -9.31 4.50 -22.55
C LYS A 42 -10.00 5.79 -22.08
N LYS A 43 -11.27 5.98 -22.42
CA LYS A 43 -12.07 7.14 -21.94
C LYS A 43 -12.24 7.09 -20.43
N GLU A 44 -12.62 5.94 -19.88
CA GLU A 44 -12.77 5.74 -18.43
C GLU A 44 -11.44 5.99 -17.69
N ARG A 45 -10.32 5.45 -18.20
CA ARG A 45 -9.00 5.64 -17.60
C ARG A 45 -8.60 7.11 -17.57
N LYS A 46 -8.94 7.89 -18.60
CA LYS A 46 -8.70 9.34 -18.64
C LYS A 46 -9.50 10.07 -17.56
N GLN A 47 -10.79 9.75 -17.43
CA GLN A 47 -11.66 10.33 -16.40
C GLN A 47 -11.15 9.97 -14.98
N LYS A 48 -10.87 8.69 -14.72
CA LYS A 48 -10.31 8.22 -13.44
C LYS A 48 -9.00 8.91 -13.10
N ARG A 49 -8.10 9.10 -14.07
CA ARG A 49 -6.82 9.79 -13.85
C ARG A 49 -7.02 11.25 -13.40
N GLN A 50 -8.01 11.95 -13.96
CA GLN A 50 -8.35 13.31 -13.54
C GLN A 50 -8.90 13.34 -12.11
N VAL A 51 -9.75 12.39 -11.75
CA VAL A 51 -10.29 12.26 -10.38
C VAL A 51 -9.16 11.97 -9.38
N ILE A 52 -8.28 11.01 -9.67
CA ILE A 52 -7.13 10.66 -8.84
C ILE A 52 -6.22 11.88 -8.63
N PHE A 53 -5.95 12.64 -9.69
CA PHE A 53 -5.11 13.84 -9.60
C PHE A 53 -5.72 14.90 -8.67
N LYS A 54 -7.01 15.21 -8.84
CA LYS A 54 -7.72 16.17 -7.98
C LYS A 54 -7.77 15.72 -6.52
N ARG A 55 -7.96 14.42 -6.26
CA ARG A 55 -7.93 13.86 -4.89
C ARG A 55 -6.54 13.99 -4.27
N ALA A 56 -5.49 13.64 -5.01
CA ALA A 56 -4.12 13.79 -4.52
C ALA A 56 -3.79 15.25 -4.17
N GLU A 57 -4.22 16.20 -5.00
CA GLU A 57 -4.09 17.63 -4.72
C GLU A 57 -4.82 18.03 -3.43
N GLN A 58 -6.06 17.56 -3.25
CA GLN A 58 -6.85 17.80 -2.04
C GLN A 58 -6.15 17.27 -0.79
N TYR A 59 -5.63 16.04 -0.81
CA TYR A 59 -4.92 15.47 0.34
C TYR A 59 -3.64 16.24 0.67
N VAL A 60 -2.88 16.66 -0.33
CA VAL A 60 -1.68 17.50 -0.10
C VAL A 60 -2.06 18.82 0.54
N LYS A 61 -3.15 19.45 0.10
CA LYS A 61 -3.68 20.68 0.71
C LYS A 61 -4.08 20.45 2.16
N GLU A 62 -4.80 19.36 2.44
CA GLU A 62 -5.22 18.97 3.79
C GLU A 62 -4.02 18.76 4.72
N TYR A 63 -3.02 17.99 4.32
CA TYR A 63 -1.82 17.75 5.13
C TYR A 63 -1.09 19.05 5.47
N ARG A 64 -0.92 19.95 4.49
CA ARG A 64 -0.30 21.26 4.69
C ARG A 64 -1.13 22.14 5.63
N GLN A 65 -2.46 22.09 5.53
CA GLN A 65 -3.35 22.83 6.42
C GLN A 65 -3.28 22.32 7.85
N LEU A 66 -3.26 20.99 8.05
CA LEU A 66 -3.11 20.38 9.37
C LEU A 66 -1.80 20.81 10.03
N GLU A 67 -0.67 20.68 9.32
CA GLU A 67 0.65 21.10 9.83
C GLU A 67 0.69 22.59 10.18
N ARG A 68 0.20 23.46 9.29
CA ARG A 68 0.12 24.92 9.54
C ARG A 68 -0.79 25.25 10.72
N SER A 69 -1.91 24.55 10.86
CA SER A 69 -2.87 24.76 11.95
C SER A 69 -2.26 24.42 13.31
N GLU A 70 -1.50 23.32 13.39
CA GLU A 70 -0.81 22.90 14.61
C GLU A 70 0.27 23.92 15.01
N ILE A 71 1.06 24.39 14.04
CA ILE A 71 2.06 25.44 14.27
C ILE A 71 1.40 26.74 14.75
N ARG A 72 0.29 27.14 14.12
CA ARG A 72 -0.46 28.34 14.50
C ARG A 72 -0.98 28.25 15.94
N LEU A 73 -1.60 27.13 16.32
CA LEU A 73 -2.11 26.91 17.67
C LEU A 73 -0.99 26.94 18.72
N ARG A 74 0.16 26.32 18.43
CA ARG A 74 1.34 26.40 19.30
C ARG A 74 1.83 27.83 19.49
N ARG A 75 1.87 28.63 18.43
CA ARG A 75 2.29 30.05 18.48
C ARG A 75 1.29 30.91 19.28
N GLN A 76 -0.01 30.71 19.06
CA GLN A 76 -1.06 31.44 19.78
C GLN A 76 -1.05 31.12 21.29
N ALA A 77 -0.89 29.85 21.65
CA ALA A 77 -0.75 29.45 23.05
C ALA A 77 0.47 30.12 23.69
N LYS A 78 1.63 30.07 23.01
CA LYS A 78 2.85 30.74 23.48
C LYS A 78 2.68 32.26 23.64
N GLN A 79 1.96 32.91 22.72
CA GLN A 79 1.70 34.36 22.78
C GLN A 79 0.80 34.74 23.98
N THR A 80 -0.17 33.90 24.30
CA THR A 80 -1.10 34.11 25.42
C THR A 80 -0.56 33.61 26.77
N GLY A 81 0.63 33.02 26.80
CA GLY A 81 1.20 32.40 28.00
C GLY A 81 0.58 31.05 28.38
N ASN A 82 -0.26 30.48 27.51
CA ASN A 82 -0.92 29.19 27.70
C ASN A 82 -0.10 28.03 27.08
N PHE A 83 -0.40 26.80 27.49
CA PHE A 83 0.23 25.59 26.95
C PHE A 83 -0.67 24.90 25.91
N PHE A 84 -0.12 24.57 24.75
CA PHE A 84 -0.78 23.73 23.75
C PHE A 84 -0.29 22.28 23.86
N VAL A 85 -1.19 21.37 24.20
CA VAL A 85 -0.91 19.93 24.20
C VAL A 85 -1.38 19.34 22.86
N PRO A 86 -0.48 18.76 22.04
CA PRO A 86 -0.88 18.17 20.77
C PRO A 86 -1.75 16.93 20.97
N ALA A 87 -2.57 16.62 19.97
CA ALA A 87 -3.41 15.44 20.00
C ALA A 87 -2.56 14.16 20.05
N GLN A 88 -3.02 13.17 20.82
CA GLN A 88 -2.36 11.86 20.87
C GLN A 88 -2.38 11.20 19.49
N ALA A 89 -1.29 10.53 19.15
CA ALA A 89 -1.16 9.85 17.88
C ALA A 89 -2.11 8.64 17.77
N LYS A 90 -2.73 8.48 16.60
CA LYS A 90 -3.68 7.40 16.31
C LYS A 90 -3.04 6.20 15.59
N LEU A 91 -1.84 6.38 15.03
CA LEU A 91 -1.16 5.41 14.20
C LEU A 91 0.22 5.08 14.77
N ALA A 92 0.56 3.79 14.79
CA ALA A 92 1.91 3.32 15.06
C ALA A 92 2.42 2.47 13.90
N PHE A 93 3.73 2.54 13.65
CA PHE A 93 4.44 1.58 12.83
C PHE A 93 5.30 0.70 13.74
N VAL A 94 5.13 -0.61 13.64
CA VAL A 94 5.77 -1.58 14.53
C VAL A 94 6.70 -2.46 13.71
N ILE A 95 7.95 -2.54 14.14
CA ILE A 95 9.02 -3.31 13.50
C ILE A 95 9.48 -4.40 14.47
N ARG A 96 9.53 -5.65 13.99
CA ARG A 96 10.05 -6.76 14.79
C ARG A 96 11.57 -6.76 14.81
N THR A 97 12.16 -6.68 16.00
CA THR A 97 13.63 -6.59 16.19
C THR A 97 14.28 -7.94 16.53
N LYS A 98 13.56 -8.84 17.21
CA LYS A 98 14.05 -10.18 17.60
C LYS A 98 13.63 -11.28 16.62
N GLY A 99 14.51 -12.28 16.43
CA GLY A 99 14.22 -13.50 15.67
C GLY A 99 13.14 -14.39 16.30
N ILE A 100 12.95 -15.62 15.81
CA ILE A 100 11.86 -16.53 16.24
C ILE A 100 12.19 -17.35 17.50
N ASN A 101 13.47 -17.53 17.80
CA ASN A 101 13.92 -18.41 18.87
C ASN A 101 13.85 -17.72 20.25
N LYS A 102 13.61 -18.52 21.29
CA LYS A 102 13.58 -18.07 22.71
C LYS A 102 12.61 -16.90 22.94
N ILE A 103 11.35 -17.09 22.54
CA ILE A 103 10.22 -16.18 22.81
C ILE A 103 9.16 -16.96 23.59
N ALA A 104 8.70 -16.38 24.70
CA ALA A 104 7.63 -16.96 25.50
C ALA A 104 6.32 -17.10 24.69
N PRO A 105 5.46 -18.09 24.99
CA PRO A 105 4.23 -18.34 24.23
C PRO A 105 3.29 -17.12 24.09
N LYS A 106 3.12 -16.33 25.15
CA LYS A 106 2.21 -15.17 25.17
C LYS A 106 2.67 -14.06 24.20
N PRO A 107 3.90 -13.52 24.28
CA PRO A 107 4.42 -12.59 23.27
C PRO A 107 4.47 -13.17 21.85
N ARG A 108 4.77 -14.47 21.70
CA ARG A 108 4.79 -15.15 20.39
C ARG A 108 3.41 -15.08 19.73
N LYS A 109 2.33 -15.31 20.49
CA LYS A 109 0.96 -15.23 19.96
C LYS A 109 0.59 -13.80 19.57
N VAL A 110 0.98 -12.81 20.37
CA VAL A 110 0.75 -11.38 20.05
C VAL A 110 1.46 -10.98 18.75
N LEU A 111 2.72 -11.36 18.56
CA LEU A 111 3.45 -11.10 17.30
C LEU A 111 2.77 -11.75 16.08
N GLN A 112 2.21 -12.96 16.24
CA GLN A 112 1.44 -13.62 15.18
C GLN A 112 0.16 -12.86 14.83
N LEU A 113 -0.60 -12.40 15.83
CA LEU A 113 -1.83 -11.61 15.62
C LEU A 113 -1.54 -10.29 14.88
N LEU A 114 -0.41 -9.66 15.19
CA LEU A 114 0.04 -8.44 14.51
C LEU A 114 0.70 -8.68 13.15
N ARG A 115 0.79 -9.93 12.68
CA ARG A 115 1.43 -10.35 11.42
C ARG A 115 2.96 -10.14 11.38
N LEU A 116 3.59 -10.01 12.53
CA LEU A 116 5.04 -9.82 12.69
C LEU A 116 5.76 -11.18 12.81
N LEU A 117 5.76 -11.96 11.73
CA LEU A 117 6.25 -13.36 11.74
C LEU A 117 7.77 -13.51 11.60
N GLN A 118 8.43 -12.57 10.91
CA GLN A 118 9.86 -12.59 10.63
C GLN A 118 10.55 -11.34 11.21
N ILE A 119 11.86 -11.43 11.44
CA ILE A 119 12.67 -10.26 11.84
C ILE A 119 12.60 -9.19 10.76
N ASN A 120 12.63 -7.91 11.17
CA ASN A 120 12.50 -6.74 10.30
C ASN A 120 11.18 -6.67 9.51
N ASN A 121 10.16 -7.44 9.89
CA ASN A 121 8.82 -7.18 9.40
C ASN A 121 8.26 -5.91 10.06
N GLY A 122 7.60 -5.08 9.25
CA GLY A 122 6.93 -3.85 9.66
C GLY A 122 5.43 -3.91 9.38
N VAL A 123 4.59 -3.42 10.30
CA VAL A 123 3.13 -3.35 10.12
C VAL A 123 2.59 -2.04 10.72
N PHE A 124 1.60 -1.44 10.06
CA PHE A 124 0.83 -0.33 10.61
C PHE A 124 -0.23 -0.84 11.59
N ILE A 125 -0.36 -0.20 12.75
CA ILE A 125 -1.34 -0.55 13.78
C ILE A 125 -2.06 0.72 14.24
N ARG A 126 -3.38 0.66 14.31
CA ARG A 126 -4.20 1.70 14.95
C ARG A 126 -3.96 1.65 16.46
N LEU A 127 -3.64 2.78 17.06
CA LEU A 127 -3.46 2.93 18.50
C LEU A 127 -4.83 3.04 19.17
N THR A 128 -5.20 1.97 19.87
CA THR A 128 -6.34 1.81 20.78
C THR A 128 -5.82 1.31 22.12
N TYR A 129 -6.62 1.40 23.19
CA TYR A 129 -6.24 0.86 24.50
C TYR A 129 -5.79 -0.62 24.42
N ALA A 130 -6.56 -1.47 23.74
CA ALA A 130 -6.26 -2.89 23.59
C ALA A 130 -4.94 -3.14 22.82
N THR A 131 -4.71 -2.43 21.72
CA THR A 131 -3.45 -2.58 20.96
C THR A 131 -2.26 -2.06 21.74
N THR A 132 -2.41 -0.99 22.53
CA THR A 132 -1.32 -0.49 23.37
C THR A 132 -0.92 -1.51 24.44
N GLN A 133 -1.88 -2.20 25.05
CA GLN A 133 -1.61 -3.32 25.97
C GLN A 133 -0.89 -4.48 25.26
N MET A 134 -1.29 -4.82 24.03
CA MET A 134 -0.57 -5.80 23.21
C MET A 134 0.87 -5.37 22.91
N LEU A 135 1.08 -4.09 22.58
CA LEU A 135 2.41 -3.52 22.33
C LEU A 135 3.29 -3.57 23.58
N GLN A 136 2.73 -3.29 24.77
CA GLN A 136 3.44 -3.40 26.04
C GLN A 136 3.99 -4.81 26.27
N ILE A 137 3.22 -5.85 25.96
CA ILE A 137 3.64 -7.27 26.09
C ILE A 137 4.81 -7.61 25.15
N ILE A 138 4.86 -7.02 23.95
CA ILE A 138 5.89 -7.31 22.95
C ILE A 138 7.03 -6.29 22.89
N THR A 139 7.03 -5.31 23.80
CA THR A 139 8.08 -4.27 23.94
C THR A 139 9.49 -4.81 23.76
N PRO A 140 9.95 -5.90 24.42
CA PRO A 140 11.34 -6.36 24.28
C PRO A 140 11.67 -7.01 22.92
N TYR A 141 10.68 -7.22 22.06
CA TYR A 141 10.80 -7.91 20.77
C TYR A 141 10.50 -7.04 19.56
N ALA A 142 10.01 -5.82 19.78
CA ALA A 142 9.58 -4.91 18.74
C ALA A 142 9.96 -3.46 19.08
N ALA A 143 10.32 -2.71 18.04
CA ALA A 143 10.45 -1.27 18.08
C ALA A 143 9.21 -0.66 17.44
N TRP A 144 8.63 0.37 18.06
CA TRP A 144 7.47 1.03 17.48
C TRP A 144 7.48 2.53 17.76
N GLY A 145 6.67 3.26 17.01
CA GLY A 145 6.49 4.70 17.19
C GLY A 145 5.56 5.27 16.14
N THR A 146 5.49 6.59 16.09
CA THR A 146 4.58 7.37 15.24
C THR A 146 5.22 7.66 13.88
N PRO A 147 4.73 7.06 12.78
CA PRO A 147 5.29 7.33 11.47
C PRO A 147 4.81 8.70 10.95
N ASN A 148 5.69 9.44 10.30
CA ASN A 148 5.32 10.65 9.55
C ASN A 148 4.79 10.29 8.15
N LEU A 149 4.13 11.25 7.50
CA LEU A 149 3.57 11.08 6.16
C LEU A 149 4.61 10.58 5.14
N LYS A 150 5.84 11.10 5.20
CA LYS A 150 6.93 10.69 4.32
C LYS A 150 7.27 9.21 4.48
N SER A 151 7.40 8.73 5.72
CA SER A 151 7.71 7.33 6.03
C SER A 151 6.58 6.40 5.62
N VAL A 152 5.31 6.78 5.83
CA VAL A 152 4.16 6.00 5.33
C VAL A 152 4.20 5.90 3.80
N LYS A 153 4.41 7.04 3.13
CA LYS A 153 4.51 7.12 1.67
C LYS A 153 5.63 6.23 1.15
N GLU A 154 6.86 6.43 1.62
CA GLU A 154 8.01 5.66 1.14
C GLU A 154 7.86 4.15 1.40
N LEU A 155 7.25 3.73 2.52
CA LEU A 155 6.98 2.32 2.80
C LEU A 155 6.01 1.72 1.77
N ILE A 156 4.89 2.38 1.51
CA ILE A 156 3.87 1.91 0.56
C ILE A 156 4.42 1.93 -0.87
N TYR A 157 5.11 3.00 -1.28
CA TYR A 157 5.63 3.10 -2.64
C TYR A 157 6.81 2.16 -2.93
N LYS A 158 7.76 2.00 -1.99
CA LYS A 158 8.98 1.19 -2.24
C LYS A 158 8.82 -0.27 -1.85
N ARG A 159 8.05 -0.55 -0.79
CA ARG A 159 7.95 -1.88 -0.16
C ARG A 159 6.51 -2.38 -0.02
N GLY A 160 5.55 -1.68 -0.62
CA GLY A 160 4.14 -2.06 -0.61
C GLY A 160 3.87 -3.30 -1.45
N TYR A 161 3.34 -4.33 -0.80
CA TYR A 161 2.78 -5.50 -1.47
C TYR A 161 1.34 -5.68 -1.01
N ALA A 162 0.48 -6.06 -1.93
CA ALA A 162 -0.90 -6.40 -1.68
C ALA A 162 -1.04 -7.89 -1.34
N LYS A 163 -1.99 -8.20 -0.46
CA LYS A 163 -2.47 -9.54 -0.15
C LYS A 163 -3.75 -9.81 -0.93
N VAL A 164 -3.60 -10.37 -2.14
CA VAL A 164 -4.73 -10.72 -3.03
C VAL A 164 -4.78 -12.23 -3.15
N ASN A 165 -5.93 -12.86 -2.92
CA ASN A 165 -6.10 -14.31 -3.00
C ASN A 165 -5.02 -15.11 -2.22
N LYS A 166 -4.62 -14.60 -1.04
CA LYS A 166 -3.54 -15.13 -0.19
C LYS A 166 -2.14 -15.09 -0.82
N GLN A 167 -1.98 -14.50 -2.01
CA GLN A 167 -0.69 -14.27 -2.66
C GLN A 167 -0.16 -12.88 -2.33
N ARG A 168 1.17 -12.74 -2.40
CA ARG A 168 1.88 -11.48 -2.19
C ARG A 168 2.21 -10.85 -3.54
N LEU A 169 1.40 -9.88 -3.97
CA LEU A 169 1.56 -9.20 -5.26
C LEU A 169 2.16 -7.80 -5.07
N PRO A 170 3.11 -7.36 -5.91
CA PRO A 170 3.62 -6.00 -5.86
C PRO A 170 2.53 -5.00 -6.26
N ILE A 171 2.47 -3.85 -5.59
CA ILE A 171 1.53 -2.77 -5.95
C ILE A 171 2.16 -1.96 -7.10
N SER A 172 2.01 -2.45 -8.32
CA SER A 172 2.55 -1.81 -9.54
C SER A 172 1.56 -0.88 -10.23
N ASP A 173 0.26 -1.20 -10.17
CA ASP A 173 -0.82 -0.42 -10.79
C ASP A 173 -1.94 -0.16 -9.78
N ASN A 174 -2.61 0.98 -9.93
CA ASN A 174 -3.78 1.37 -9.14
C ASN A 174 -4.95 0.40 -9.35
N ARG A 175 -4.99 -0.34 -10.47
CA ARG A 175 -6.01 -1.36 -10.73
C ARG A 175 -6.10 -2.41 -9.61
N ILE A 176 -4.96 -2.85 -9.07
CA ILE A 176 -4.92 -3.84 -7.99
C ILE A 176 -5.60 -3.29 -6.73
N ILE A 177 -5.44 -2.00 -6.46
CA ILE A 177 -6.07 -1.31 -5.33
C ILE A 177 -7.56 -1.15 -5.60
N GLU A 178 -7.94 -0.62 -6.76
CA GLU A 178 -9.33 -0.36 -7.13
C GLU A 178 -10.18 -1.64 -7.11
N GLU A 179 -9.68 -2.75 -7.65
CA GLU A 179 -10.40 -4.04 -7.68
C GLU A 179 -10.69 -4.59 -6.28
N ASN A 180 -9.80 -4.35 -5.29
CA ASN A 180 -9.92 -4.90 -3.94
C ASN A 180 -10.56 -3.93 -2.93
N LEU A 181 -10.31 -2.63 -3.09
CA LEU A 181 -10.67 -1.58 -2.14
C LEU A 181 -11.61 -0.51 -2.73
N GLY A 182 -11.94 -0.58 -4.02
CA GLY A 182 -12.79 0.41 -4.70
C GLY A 182 -14.18 0.55 -4.07
N LYS A 183 -14.72 -0.54 -3.50
CA LYS A 183 -15.98 -0.52 -2.72
C LYS A 183 -15.94 0.40 -1.49
N TYR A 184 -14.77 0.72 -0.98
CA TYR A 184 -14.56 1.62 0.17
C TYR A 184 -14.14 3.03 -0.26
N GLY A 185 -14.16 3.33 -1.57
CA GLY A 185 -13.75 4.62 -2.13
C GLY A 185 -12.24 4.80 -2.31
N ILE A 186 -11.45 3.75 -2.07
CA ILE A 186 -9.98 3.75 -2.21
C ILE A 186 -9.64 3.23 -3.60
N ILE A 187 -9.19 4.12 -4.48
CA ILE A 187 -8.99 3.82 -5.91
C ILE A 187 -7.49 3.81 -6.25
N CYS A 188 -6.69 4.62 -5.56
CA CYS A 188 -5.28 4.79 -5.86
C CYS A 188 -4.36 4.63 -4.64
N ILE A 189 -3.05 4.62 -4.90
CA ILE A 189 -2.03 4.57 -3.85
C ILE A 189 -2.14 5.77 -2.89
N GLU A 190 -2.44 6.97 -3.38
CA GLU A 190 -2.55 8.16 -2.51
C GLU A 190 -3.77 8.07 -1.59
N ASP A 191 -4.90 7.53 -2.06
CA ASP A 191 -6.06 7.22 -1.20
C ASP A 191 -5.67 6.21 -0.10
N LEU A 192 -4.88 5.19 -0.46
CA LEU A 192 -4.39 4.18 0.48
C LEU A 192 -3.45 4.79 1.53
N VAL A 193 -2.52 5.65 1.12
CA VAL A 193 -1.62 6.39 2.02
C VAL A 193 -2.43 7.27 2.95
N HIS A 194 -3.43 7.99 2.43
CA HIS A 194 -4.30 8.84 3.21
C HIS A 194 -5.08 8.05 4.26
N GLU A 195 -5.76 6.98 3.86
CA GLU A 195 -6.54 6.12 4.76
C GLU A 195 -5.68 5.53 5.90
N ILE A 196 -4.44 5.15 5.60
CA ILE A 196 -3.49 4.64 6.60
C ILE A 196 -3.03 5.75 7.54
N PHE A 197 -2.62 6.90 7.01
CA PHE A 197 -2.04 8.00 7.78
C PHE A 197 -3.06 8.67 8.71
N THR A 198 -4.26 8.98 8.20
CA THR A 198 -5.32 9.62 9.00
C THR A 198 -6.08 8.64 9.88
N VAL A 199 -5.86 7.32 9.68
CA VAL A 199 -6.57 6.24 10.36
C VAL A 199 -8.07 6.34 10.09
N GLY A 200 -8.43 6.34 8.81
CA GLY A 200 -9.81 6.47 8.35
C GLY A 200 -10.72 5.30 8.78
N PRO A 201 -12.02 5.37 8.42
CA PRO A 201 -13.02 4.38 8.82
C PRO A 201 -12.69 2.96 8.32
N ASN A 202 -12.09 2.86 7.14
CA ASN A 202 -11.75 1.60 6.45
C ASN A 202 -10.30 1.16 6.69
N PHE A 203 -9.58 1.78 7.63
CA PHE A 203 -8.21 1.43 8.00
C PHE A 203 -7.98 -0.08 8.19
N LYS A 204 -8.92 -0.78 8.83
CA LYS A 204 -8.82 -2.22 9.08
C LYS A 204 -8.68 -3.00 7.77
N VAL A 205 -9.46 -2.64 6.76
CA VAL A 205 -9.45 -3.29 5.45
C VAL A 205 -8.18 -2.89 4.68
N ALA A 206 -7.87 -1.60 4.63
CA ALA A 206 -6.69 -1.07 3.95
C ALA A 206 -5.39 -1.68 4.49
N ASN A 207 -5.26 -1.77 5.82
CA ASN A 207 -4.09 -2.36 6.47
C ASN A 207 -4.02 -3.89 6.28
N ASN A 208 -5.16 -4.60 6.23
CA ASN A 208 -5.16 -6.04 5.96
C ASN A 208 -4.85 -6.37 4.49
N PHE A 209 -5.22 -5.47 3.57
CA PHE A 209 -4.82 -5.53 2.16
C PHE A 209 -3.30 -5.41 2.00
N LEU A 210 -2.65 -4.54 2.79
CA LEU A 210 -1.19 -4.48 2.83
C LEU A 210 -0.60 -5.77 3.45
N TRP A 211 0.32 -6.40 2.73
CA TRP A 211 1.18 -7.43 3.29
C TRP A 211 2.16 -6.78 4.29
N ALA A 212 2.59 -7.50 5.32
CA ALA A 212 3.61 -6.99 6.25
C ALA A 212 4.88 -6.58 5.48
N PHE A 213 5.34 -5.36 5.70
CA PHE A 213 6.50 -4.81 5.02
C PHE A 213 7.74 -5.61 5.40
N LYS A 214 8.51 -6.06 4.41
CA LYS A 214 9.79 -6.73 4.63
C LYS A 214 10.89 -5.68 4.52
N LEU A 215 11.45 -5.26 5.65
CA LEU A 215 12.50 -4.24 5.72
C LEU A 215 13.89 -4.88 5.72
N SER A 216 14.90 -4.14 5.26
CA SER A 216 16.30 -4.54 5.38
C SER A 216 16.83 -4.26 6.80
N ASN A 217 18.02 -4.78 7.12
CA ASN A 217 18.71 -4.35 8.33
C ASN A 217 18.99 -2.83 8.25
N PRO A 218 18.95 -2.11 9.39
CA PRO A 218 19.23 -0.68 9.39
C PRO A 218 20.67 -0.40 8.95
N THR A 219 20.84 0.55 8.03
CA THR A 219 22.16 1.10 7.68
C THR A 219 22.85 1.65 8.93
N GLY A 220 24.14 1.33 9.12
CA GLY A 220 24.88 1.63 10.35
C GLY A 220 24.54 0.73 11.54
N GLY A 221 23.71 -0.29 11.34
CA GLY A 221 23.35 -1.25 12.38
C GLY A 221 22.36 -0.74 13.42
N TRP A 222 22.15 -1.57 14.43
CA TRP A 222 21.34 -1.26 15.60
C TRP A 222 22.20 -0.45 16.58
N SER A 223 21.64 0.56 17.24
CA SER A 223 22.41 1.48 18.09
C SER A 223 22.99 0.80 19.34
N GLY A 224 22.41 -0.32 19.77
CA GLY A 224 22.93 -1.10 20.89
C GLY A 224 22.35 -2.50 20.97
N ARG A 225 22.21 -3.02 22.21
CA ARG A 225 21.53 -4.31 22.42
C ARG A 225 20.05 -4.16 22.06
N LYS A 226 19.62 -4.88 21.02
CA LYS A 226 18.24 -4.89 20.49
C LYS A 226 17.13 -5.09 21.53
N VAL A 227 17.43 -5.74 22.66
CA VAL A 227 16.46 -6.11 23.69
C VAL A 227 16.27 -5.00 24.73
N ARG A 228 17.25 -4.12 24.93
CA ARG A 228 17.11 -3.01 25.89
C ARG A 228 16.09 -2.00 25.40
N HIS A 229 15.42 -1.32 26.32
CA HIS A 229 14.45 -0.30 25.97
C HIS A 229 15.16 0.89 25.32
N PHE A 230 14.47 1.61 24.43
CA PHE A 230 15.06 2.75 23.72
C PHE A 230 15.56 3.85 24.66
N ILE A 231 14.86 4.10 25.77
CA ILE A 231 15.24 5.09 26.79
C ILE A 231 16.57 4.72 27.46
N GLU A 232 16.89 3.43 27.57
CA GLU A 232 18.13 2.90 28.17
C GLU A 232 19.28 2.80 27.14
N GLY A 233 19.15 3.45 25.98
CA GLY A 233 20.10 3.34 24.88
C GLY A 233 19.98 2.06 24.04
N GLY A 234 18.88 1.32 24.17
CA GLY A 234 18.56 0.17 23.34
C GLY A 234 17.80 0.53 22.05
N ASP A 235 17.12 -0.46 21.47
CA ASP A 235 16.36 -0.31 20.22
C ASP A 235 14.91 -0.77 20.31
N SER A 236 14.48 -1.32 21.46
CA SER A 236 13.14 -1.86 21.65
C SER A 236 12.17 -0.86 22.29
N GLY A 237 10.87 -1.12 22.16
CA GLY A 237 9.81 -0.30 22.74
C GLY A 237 9.44 0.93 21.92
N ASN A 238 8.81 1.90 22.60
CA ASN A 238 8.30 3.11 21.98
C ASN A 238 9.44 4.12 21.74
N ARG A 239 9.60 4.54 20.49
CA ARG A 239 10.58 5.55 20.05
C ARG A 239 9.92 6.85 19.61
N GLU A 240 8.60 6.96 19.75
CA GLU A 240 7.82 8.11 19.28
C GLU A 240 8.21 8.48 17.84
N ASP A 241 8.53 9.74 17.58
CA ASP A 241 8.90 10.22 16.24
C ASP A 241 10.27 9.75 15.76
N LYS A 242 11.15 9.26 16.67
CA LYS A 242 12.48 8.75 16.31
C LYS A 242 12.40 7.43 15.54
N ILE A 243 11.23 6.78 15.50
CA ILE A 243 11.00 5.62 14.63
C ILE A 243 11.22 5.98 13.15
N ASN A 244 10.96 7.23 12.76
CA ASN A 244 11.09 7.67 11.36
C ASN A 244 12.53 7.61 10.88
N ALA A 245 13.49 7.92 11.74
CA ALA A 245 14.91 7.76 11.43
C ALA A 245 15.29 6.27 11.27
N LEU A 246 14.72 5.37 12.07
CA LEU A 246 14.92 3.93 11.92
C LEU A 246 14.31 3.42 10.60
N ILE A 247 13.07 3.80 10.29
CA ILE A 247 12.40 3.42 9.04
C ILE A 247 13.26 3.82 7.84
N ARG A 248 13.78 5.06 7.80
CA ARG A 248 14.62 5.54 6.70
C ARG A 248 15.91 4.74 6.53
N ARG A 249 16.48 4.20 7.61
CA ARG A 249 17.68 3.33 7.54
C ARG A 249 17.37 1.91 7.11
N MET A 250 16.11 1.47 7.24
CA MET A 250 15.66 0.10 6.92
C MET A 250 14.86 0.00 5.63
N ASN A 251 14.45 1.13 5.05
CA ASN A 251 13.59 1.23 3.89
C ASN A 251 14.36 1.40 2.58
#